data_AF-A0A3D3RHZ8-F1
#
_entry.id   AF-A0A3D3RHZ8-F1
#
_cell.length_a   1.000
_cell.length_b   1.000
_cell.length_c   1.000
_cell.angle_alpha   90.00
_cell.angle_beta   90.00
_cell.angle_gamma   90.00
#
_symmetry.space_group_name_H-M   'P 1'
#
loop_
_entity.id
_entity.type
_entity.pdbx_description
1 polymer ?
#
loop_
_entity_poly.entity_id
_entity_poly.type
_entity_poly.pdbx_seq_one_letter_code
_entity_poly.pdbx_strand_id
1 'polypeptide(L)' 'MNKMDIPEFNDTIIYYYFNEKVTVLRIFAEMHMAKVHFVESAKERIVDISGISKEPVHDISVSISLLGGEKG' A
#
# COMPACT_ATOMS: atom_id res chain seq x y z
N MET A 1 16.85 -21.66 2.95
CA MET A 1 15.68 -20.94 3.51
C MET A 1 15.89 -19.49 3.16
N ASN A 2 15.17 -18.97 2.16
CA ASN A 2 15.34 -17.58 1.73
C ASN A 2 14.90 -16.67 2.87
N LYS A 3 15.79 -15.78 3.31
CA LYS A 3 15.42 -14.67 4.17
C LYS A 3 14.42 -13.84 3.38
N MET A 4 13.15 -13.84 3.77
CA MET A 4 12.25 -12.78 3.34
C MET A 4 12.81 -11.51 3.97
N ASP A 5 13.30 -10.59 3.14
CA ASP A 5 13.71 -9.26 3.59
C ASP A 5 12.44 -8.55 4.09
N ILE A 6 12.22 -8.59 5.40
CA ILE A 6 11.14 -7.85 6.04
C ILE A 6 11.53 -6.37 5.95
N PRO A 7 10.73 -5.51 5.29
CA PRO A 7 11.07 -4.09 5.20
C PRO A 7 11.03 -3.48 6.60
N GLU A 8 12.15 -2.94 7.08
CA GLU A 8 12.14 -2.10 8.27
C GLU A 8 11.56 -0.74 7.89
N PHE A 9 10.37 -0.42 8.41
CA PHE A 9 9.75 0.89 8.25
C PHE A 9 10.31 1.86 9.31
N ASN A 10 10.65 3.07 8.90
CA ASN A 10 11.23 4.11 9.76
C ASN A 10 10.20 5.23 9.95
N ASP A 11 9.88 5.57 11.20
CA ASP A 11 8.90 6.62 11.56
C ASP A 11 9.26 8.04 11.06
N THR A 12 10.50 8.25 10.65
CA THR A 12 10.98 9.51 10.05
C THR A 12 10.70 9.59 8.55
N ILE A 13 10.33 8.47 7.92
CA ILE A 13 10.05 8.38 6.49
C ILE A 13 8.54 8.43 6.28
N ILE A 14 8.09 9.29 5.37
CA ILE A 14 6.70 9.30 4.92
C ILE A 14 6.51 8.15 3.94
N TYR A 15 5.53 7.31 4.22
CA TYR A 15 5.10 6.24 3.32
C TYR A 15 3.77 6.57 2.68
N TYR A 16 3.51 5.92 1.55
CA TYR A 16 2.29 6.07 0.79
C TYR A 16 1.68 4.69 0.53
N TYR A 17 0.35 4.62 0.56
CA TYR A 17 -0.41 3.52 -0.01
C TYR A 17 -1.24 4.11 -1.15
N PHE A 18 -0.92 3.71 -2.39
CA PHE A 18 -1.29 4.48 -3.58
C PHE A 18 -0.83 5.95 -3.47
N ASN A 19 -1.76 6.89 -3.47
CA ASN A 19 -1.50 8.32 -3.36
C ASN A 19 -1.75 8.87 -1.94
N GLU A 20 -2.19 8.04 -0.99
CA GLU A 20 -2.51 8.47 0.37
C GLU A 20 -1.34 8.24 1.32
N LYS A 21 -1.03 9.22 2.19
CA LYS A 21 0.01 9.10 3.20
C LYS A 21 -0.40 8.12 4.30
N VAL A 22 0.51 7.22 4.65
CA VAL A 22 0.30 6.22 5.69
C VAL A 22 1.46 6.17 6.68
N THR A 23 1.15 5.84 7.92
CA THR A 23 2.13 5.41 8.94
C THR A 23 1.99 3.90 9.14
N VAL A 24 3.10 3.17 9.05
CA VAL A 24 3.08 1.72 9.28
C VAL A 24 3.13 1.45 10.78
N LEU A 25 2.09 0.82 11.31
CA LEU A 25 1.97 0.54 12.74
C LEU A 25 2.50 -0.84 13.10
N ARG A 26 2.32 -1.82 12.21
CA ARG A 26 2.74 -3.21 12.43
C ARG A 26 2.90 -3.96 11.12
N ILE A 27 3.90 -4.82 11.05
CA ILE A 27 4.12 -5.73 9.92
C ILE A 27 3.73 -7.15 10.34
N PHE A 28 3.01 -7.84 9.47
CA PHE A 28 2.72 -9.28 9.53
C PHE A 28 3.44 -9.97 8.38
N ALA A 29 4.75 -10.16 8.52
CA ALA A 29 5.63 -10.59 7.43
C ALA A 29 5.19 -11.91 6.78
N GLU A 30 4.75 -12.89 7.57
CA GLU A 30 4.29 -14.19 7.08
C GLU A 30 3.06 -14.11 6.16
N MET A 31 2.25 -13.06 6.33
CA MET A 31 1.05 -12.84 5.52
C MET A 31 1.29 -11.79 4.42
N HIS A 32 2.49 -11.21 4.34
CA HIS A 32 2.80 -10.09 3.44
C HIS A 32 1.87 -8.87 3.65
N MET A 33 1.42 -8.65 4.89
CA MET A 33 0.47 -7.59 5.25
C MET A 33 1.08 -6.60 6.24
N ALA A 34 0.59 -5.36 6.23
CA ALA A 34 0.90 -4.34 7.22
C ALA A 34 -0.37 -3.68 7.74
N LYS A 35 -0.42 -3.46 9.05
CA LYS A 35 -1.38 -2.55 9.65
C LYS A 35 -0.86 -1.13 9.47
N VAL A 36 -1.66 -0.27 8.85
CA VAL A 36 -1.32 1.12 8.58
C VAL A 36 -2.38 2.07 9.12
N HIS A 37 -1.95 3.28 9.47
CA HIS A 37 -2.80 4.42 9.77
C HIS A 37 -2.74 5.40 8.60
N PHE A 38 -3.90 5.69 8.00
CA PHE A 38 -4.03 6.70 6.96
C PHE A 38 -4.09 8.08 7.59
N VAL A 39 -3.11 8.92 7.28
CA VAL A 39 -2.89 10.21 7.94
C VAL A 39 -4.07 11.17 7.71
N GLU A 40 -4.60 11.21 6.49
CA GLU A 40 -5.68 12.15 6.14
C GLU A 40 -7.05 11.70 6.62
N SER A 41 -7.35 10.40 6.49
CA SER A 41 -8.66 9.86 6.86
C SER A 41 -8.76 9.41 8.32
N ALA A 42 -7.64 9.42 9.06
CA ALA A 42 -7.50 8.90 10.42
C ALA A 42 -8.00 7.45 10.58
N LYS A 43 -7.98 6.66 9.50
CA LYS A 43 -8.45 5.27 9.49
C LYS A 43 -7.29 4.31 9.62
N GLU A 44 -7.53 3.22 10.34
CA GLU A 44 -6.62 2.07 10.33
C GLU A 44 -7.13 0.99 9.38
N ARG A 45 -6.20 0.39 8.62
CA ARG A 45 -6.47 -0.76 7.76
C ARG A 45 -5.30 -1.73 7.74
N ILE A 46 -5.59 -2.95 7.30
CA ILE A 46 -4.58 -3.93 6.94
C ILE A 46 -4.48 -3.90 5.42
N VAL A 47 -3.28 -3.70 4.90
CA VAL A 47 -2.98 -3.60 3.47
C VAL A 47 -1.83 -4.53 3.11
N ASP A 48 -1.72 -4.89 1.83
CA ASP A 48 -0.58 -5.63 1.32
C ASP A 48 0.69 -4.75 1.36
N ILE A 49 1.81 -5.32 1.81
CA ILE A 49 3.09 -4.61 1.93
C ILE A 49 3.57 -4.11 0.56
N SER A 50 3.30 -4.83 -0.53
CA SER A 50 3.72 -4.44 -1.89
C SER A 50 3.10 -3.12 -2.35
N GLY A 51 1.96 -2.72 -1.78
CA GLY A 51 1.33 -1.45 -2.10
C GLY A 51 1.91 -0.25 -1.34
N ILE A 52 2.87 -0.46 -0.44
CA ILE A 52 3.49 0.61 0.35
C ILE A 52 4.78 1.08 -0.31
N SER A 53 4.88 2.38 -0.56
CA SER A 53 6.01 3.01 -1.25
C SER A 53 6.51 4.27 -0.53
N LYS A 54 7.72 4.72 -0.88
CA LYS A 54 8.28 6.00 -0.39
C LYS A 54 7.84 7.20 -1.23
N GLU A 55 7.22 6.95 -2.38
CA GLU A 55 6.72 7.95 -3.31
C GLU A 55 5.26 7.64 -3.63
N PRO A 56 4.39 8.64 -3.79
CA PRO A 56 3.00 8.40 -4.14
C PRO A 56 2.90 7.71 -5.49
N VAL A 57 2.14 6.62 -5.55
CA VAL A 57 1.78 5.96 -6.81
C VAL A 57 0.52 6.63 -7.34
N HIS A 58 0.67 7.30 -8.48
CA HIS A 58 -0.45 7.83 -9.24
C HIS A 58 -0.92 6.76 -10.23
N ASP A 59 -1.79 5.86 -9.76
CA ASP A 59 -2.43 4.92 -10.66
C ASP A 59 -3.34 5.67 -11.63
N ILE A 60 -3.07 5.47 -12.92
CA ILE A 60 -3.99 5.87 -13.97
C ILE A 60 -5.08 4.82 -13.99
N SER A 61 -6.26 5.16 -13.45
CA SER A 61 -7.42 4.30 -13.59
C SER A 61 -7.87 4.27 -15.05
N VAL A 62 -7.57 3.17 -15.74
CA VAL A 62 -8.09 2.92 -17.08
C VAL A 62 -9.45 2.25 -16.92
N SER A 63 -10.52 2.91 -17.34
CA SER A 63 -11.85 2.29 -17.37
C SER A 63 -11.81 1.00 -18.18
N ILE A 64 -12.49 -0.05 -17.73
CA ILE A 64 -12.59 -1.32 -18.47
C ILE A 64 -13.22 -1.12 -19.86
N SER A 65 -14.04 -0.08 -20.01
CA SER A 65 -14.60 0.34 -21.29
C SER A 65 -13.54 0.82 -22.28
N LEU A 66 -12.40 1.34 -21.81
CA LEU A 66 -11.25 1.72 -22.65
C LEU A 66 -10.38 0.51 -23.02
N LEU A 67 -10.54 -0.62 -22.33
CA LEU A 67 -9.83 -1.88 -22.60
C LEU A 67 -10.64 -2.82 -23.51
N GLY A 68 -11.74 -2.33 -24.11
CA GLY A 68 -12.59 -3.12 -25.00
C GLY A 68 -13.56 -4.06 -24.28
N GLY A 69 -13.78 -3.88 -22.97
CA GLY A 69 -14.84 -4.59 -22.26
C GLY A 69 -16.21 -4.09 -22.71
N GLU A 70 -16.86 -4.82 -23.62
CA GLU A 70 -18.27 -4.62 -23.93
C GLU A 70 -19.12 -4.91 -22.68
N LYS A 71 -20.15 -4.08 -22.46
CA LYS A 71 -21.13 -4.32 -21.40
C LYS A 71 -21.78 -5.68 -21.65
N GLY A 72 -21.57 -6.62 -20.73
CA GLY A 72 -22.41 -7.81 -20.61
C GLY A 72 -23.84 -7.44 -20.19
#